data_AF-A0A929K739-F1
#
_entry.id   AF-A0A929K739-F1
#
_cell.length_a   1.000
_cell.length_b   1.000
_cell.length_c   1.000
_cell.angle_alpha   90.00
_cell.angle_beta   90.00
_cell.angle_gamma   90.00
#
_symmetry.space_group_name_H-M   'P 1'
#
loop_
_entity.id
_entity.type
_entity.pdbx_description
1 polymer ?
#
loop_
_entity_poly.entity_id
_entity_poly.type
_entity_poly.pdbx_seq_one_letter_code
_entity_poly.pdbx_strand_id
1 'polypeptide(L)'
;MDIDELFELYRNEFLPAYSDLVGYIGDKPQQILIELENVVSHISQVFNPNVTPQEKDKNIEKACGHLIRATLDCYKLLWINIYEQLNIIKDDETTRKLGLNMSESIFLIKYQGLRKLAQEARRKEMVSIGLNPLASIDLYKEVVRVGNELIESKDEIKIKEIKSLKSFISTKEFIMGTAIGIFTGLISGYLLSLI
;
A
#
# COMPACT_ATOMS: atom_id res chain seq x y z
N MET A 1 17.43 -17.61 20.45
CA MET A 1 15.96 -17.55 20.39
C MET A 1 15.39 -18.81 20.95
N ASP A 2 14.53 -18.67 21.94
CA ASP A 2 13.70 -19.75 22.46
C ASP A 2 12.24 -19.58 21.99
N ILE A 3 11.37 -20.47 22.47
CA ILE A 3 9.96 -20.46 22.08
C ILE A 3 9.20 -19.25 22.65
N ASP A 4 9.64 -18.69 23.77
CA ASP A 4 9.01 -17.53 24.38
C ASP A 4 9.31 -16.27 23.57
N GLU A 5 10.56 -16.11 23.10
CA GLU A 5 10.95 -15.05 22.17
C GLU A 5 10.17 -15.11 20.85
N LEU A 6 9.88 -16.32 20.34
CA LEU A 6 9.02 -16.50 19.16
C LEU A 6 7.59 -16.01 19.43
N PHE A 7 7.02 -16.30 20.59
CA PHE A 7 5.68 -15.86 20.95
C PHE A 7 5.60 -14.35 21.21
N GLU A 8 6.64 -13.74 21.78
CA GLU A 8 6.73 -12.29 21.92
C GLU A 8 6.79 -11.62 20.54
N LEU A 9 7.60 -12.13 19.61
CA LEU A 9 7.64 -11.66 18.23
C LEU A 9 6.27 -11.78 17.54
N TYR A 10 5.57 -12.89 17.76
CA TYR A 10 4.22 -13.09 17.23
C TYR A 10 3.24 -12.05 17.76
N ARG A 11 3.19 -11.86 19.07
CA ARG A 11 2.21 -10.98 19.73
C ARG A 11 2.48 -9.50 19.46
N ASN A 12 3.74 -9.08 19.54
CA ASN A 12 4.08 -7.66 19.58
C ASN A 12 4.42 -7.10 18.20
N GLU A 13 4.87 -7.93 17.26
CA GLU A 13 5.33 -7.48 15.95
C GLU A 13 4.45 -8.00 14.81
N PHE A 14 4.27 -9.32 14.71
CA PHE A 14 3.52 -9.92 13.60
C PHE A 14 2.03 -9.62 13.66
N LEU A 15 1.38 -9.87 14.80
CA LEU A 15 -0.06 -9.77 14.93
C LEU A 15 -0.59 -8.35 14.63
N PRO A 16 0.03 -7.25 15.12
CA PRO A 16 -0.35 -5.90 14.73
C PRO A 16 -0.16 -5.65 13.23
N ALA A 17 1.00 -5.99 12.67
CA ALA A 17 1.31 -5.78 11.25
C ALA A 17 0.33 -6.52 10.32
N TYR A 18 -0.02 -7.75 10.67
CA TYR A 18 -0.97 -8.56 9.93
C TYR A 18 -2.40 -8.02 10.04
N SER A 19 -2.81 -7.60 11.24
CA SER A 19 -4.15 -7.04 11.47
C SER A 19 -4.33 -5.73 10.69
N ASP A 20 -3.33 -4.85 10.71
CA ASP A 20 -3.34 -3.62 9.93
C ASP A 20 -3.43 -3.91 8.43
N LEU A 21 -2.62 -4.84 7.91
CA LEU A 21 -2.65 -5.21 6.50
C LEU A 21 -4.01 -5.73 6.07
N VAL A 22 -4.54 -6.75 6.76
CA VAL A 22 -5.82 -7.38 6.41
C VAL A 22 -6.97 -6.38 6.55
N GLY A 23 -6.93 -5.53 7.58
CA GLY A 23 -7.89 -4.45 7.76
C GLY A 23 -7.84 -3.43 6.62
N TYR A 24 -6.64 -3.13 6.13
CA TYR A 24 -6.44 -2.16 5.05
C TYR A 24 -6.84 -2.69 3.67
N ILE A 25 -6.45 -3.94 3.33
CA ILE A 25 -6.68 -4.50 1.99
C ILE A 25 -7.99 -5.31 1.88
N GLY A 26 -8.58 -5.69 3.01
CA GLY A 26 -9.81 -6.50 3.06
C GLY A 26 -9.64 -7.96 2.62
N ASP A 27 -8.42 -8.47 2.57
CA ASP A 27 -8.08 -9.82 2.10
C ASP A 27 -6.89 -10.41 2.88
N LYS A 28 -6.69 -11.72 2.77
CA LYS A 28 -5.56 -12.45 3.36
C LYS A 28 -4.51 -12.76 2.27
N PRO A 29 -3.35 -12.09 2.25
CA PRO A 29 -2.36 -12.33 1.22
C PRO A 29 -1.79 -13.76 1.31
N GLN A 30 -1.82 -14.48 0.20
CA GLN A 30 -1.36 -15.87 0.11
C GLN A 30 0.09 -16.05 0.59
N GLN A 31 0.98 -15.09 0.26
CA GLN A 31 2.38 -15.15 0.68
C GLN A 31 2.53 -15.18 2.20
N ILE A 32 1.71 -14.43 2.94
CA ILE A 32 1.75 -14.43 4.40
C ILE A 32 1.25 -15.76 4.96
N LEU A 33 0.23 -16.35 4.35
CA LEU A 33 -0.28 -17.67 4.74
C LEU A 33 0.78 -18.77 4.55
N ILE A 34 1.53 -18.72 3.46
CA ILE A 34 2.64 -19.65 3.20
C ILE A 34 3.73 -19.52 4.27
N GLU A 35 4.13 -18.29 4.62
CA GLU A 35 5.12 -18.09 5.68
C GLU A 35 4.61 -18.57 7.05
N LEU A 36 3.32 -18.36 7.37
CA LEU A 36 2.71 -18.90 8.59
C LEU A 36 2.66 -20.43 8.60
N GLU A 37 2.38 -21.07 7.47
CA GLU A 37 2.45 -22.53 7.34
C GLU A 37 3.87 -23.04 7.64
N ASN A 38 4.90 -22.35 7.13
CA ASN A 38 6.29 -22.67 7.44
C ASN A 38 6.61 -22.48 8.94
N VAL A 39 6.11 -21.42 9.57
CA VAL A 39 6.25 -21.21 11.02
C VAL A 39 5.66 -22.41 11.78
N VAL A 40 4.42 -22.79 11.48
CA VAL A 40 3.74 -23.91 12.15
C VAL A 40 4.45 -25.24 11.89
N SER A 41 4.92 -25.46 10.66
CA SER A 41 5.69 -26.66 10.28
C SER A 41 6.95 -26.80 11.14
N HIS A 42 7.72 -25.72 11.32
CA HIS A 42 8.90 -25.73 12.18
C HIS A 42 8.56 -25.90 13.67
N ILE A 43 7.53 -25.21 14.17
CA ILE A 43 7.04 -25.40 15.55
C ILE A 43 6.66 -26.87 15.79
N SER A 44 6.00 -27.52 14.83
CA SER A 44 5.62 -28.93 14.97
C SER A 44 6.83 -29.85 15.21
N GLN A 45 7.97 -29.56 14.58
CA GLN A 45 9.20 -30.34 14.76
C GLN A 45 9.86 -30.12 16.12
N VAL A 46 9.62 -28.98 16.78
CA VAL A 46 10.10 -28.74 18.16
C VAL A 46 9.47 -29.74 19.14
N PHE A 47 8.23 -30.13 18.89
CA PHE A 47 7.49 -31.10 19.72
C PHE A 47 7.66 -32.56 19.25
N ASN A 48 8.40 -32.80 18.15
CA ASN A 48 8.65 -34.15 17.66
C ASN A 48 9.63 -34.89 18.59
N PRO A 49 9.27 -36.07 19.15
CA PRO A 49 10.14 -36.82 20.05
C PRO A 49 11.37 -37.41 19.35
N ASN A 50 11.35 -37.52 18.02
CA ASN A 50 12.44 -38.09 17.23
C ASN A 50 13.52 -37.08 16.82
N VAL A 51 13.35 -35.81 17.21
CA VAL A 51 14.24 -34.70 16.85
C VAL A 51 15.17 -34.38 18.03
N THR A 52 16.46 -34.23 17.75
CA THR A 52 17.47 -33.92 18.76
C THR A 52 17.30 -32.51 19.34
N PRO A 53 17.77 -32.23 20.56
CA PRO A 53 17.70 -30.88 21.13
C PRO A 53 18.28 -29.79 20.22
N GLN A 54 19.42 -30.05 19.57
CA GLN A 54 20.05 -29.11 18.65
C GLN A 54 19.20 -28.84 17.40
N GLU A 55 18.45 -29.83 16.92
CA GLU A 55 17.52 -29.65 15.81
C GLU A 55 16.25 -28.91 16.24
N LYS A 56 15.82 -29.04 17.50
CA LYS A 56 14.72 -28.23 18.05
C LYS A 56 15.09 -26.76 18.06
N ASP A 57 16.29 -26.41 18.53
CA ASP A 57 16.79 -25.04 18.53
C ASP A 57 16.83 -24.46 17.10
N LYS A 58 17.34 -25.23 16.14
CA LYS A 58 17.32 -24.85 14.72
C LYS A 58 15.91 -24.66 14.15
N ASN A 59 14.94 -25.45 14.59
CA ASN A 59 13.54 -25.28 14.16
C ASN A 59 12.93 -24.01 14.76
N ILE A 60 13.24 -23.67 16.01
CA ILE A 60 12.83 -22.39 16.63
C ILE A 60 13.42 -21.23 15.82
N GLU A 61 14.72 -21.24 15.54
CA GLU A 61 15.37 -20.20 14.74
C GLU A 61 14.73 -20.03 13.35
N LYS A 62 14.40 -21.14 12.68
CA LYS A 62 13.70 -21.10 11.39
C LYS A 62 12.29 -20.54 11.51
N ALA A 63 11.52 -20.99 12.49
CA ALA A 63 10.18 -20.46 12.76
C ALA A 63 10.23 -18.94 12.98
N CYS A 64 11.19 -18.46 13.78
CA CYS A 64 11.43 -17.05 13.96
C CYS A 64 11.77 -16.34 12.65
N GLY A 65 12.67 -16.90 11.83
CA GLY A 65 13.02 -16.33 10.53
C GLY A 65 11.83 -16.18 9.58
N HIS A 66 10.94 -17.18 9.52
CA HIS A 66 9.70 -17.12 8.75
C HIS A 66 8.74 -16.08 9.30
N LEU A 67 8.58 -15.99 10.62
CA LEU A 67 7.70 -15.02 11.24
C LEU A 67 8.18 -13.58 11.01
N ILE A 68 9.49 -13.31 11.10
CA ILE A 68 10.05 -11.98 10.78
C ILE A 68 9.80 -11.63 9.32
N ARG A 69 9.98 -12.59 8.39
CA ARG A 69 9.71 -12.35 6.97
C ARG A 69 8.24 -12.03 6.75
N ALA A 70 7.33 -12.78 7.36
CA ALA A 70 5.90 -12.51 7.29
C ALA A 70 5.56 -11.10 7.81
N THR A 71 6.15 -10.69 8.94
CA THR A 71 5.97 -9.33 9.49
C THR A 71 6.44 -8.25 8.52
N LEU A 72 7.65 -8.40 7.94
CA LEU A 72 8.17 -7.44 6.96
C LEU A 72 7.33 -7.39 5.68
N ASP A 73 6.88 -8.55 5.20
CA ASP A 73 6.02 -8.63 4.02
C ASP A 73 4.67 -7.93 4.27
N CYS A 74 4.14 -7.97 5.49
CA CYS A 74 2.94 -7.20 5.83
C CYS A 74 3.13 -5.70 5.64
N TYR A 75 4.21 -5.13 6.18
CA TYR A 75 4.48 -3.70 6.01
C TYR A 75 4.82 -3.31 4.57
N LYS A 76 5.52 -4.17 3.82
CA LYS A 76 5.82 -3.93 2.40
C LYS A 76 4.54 -3.91 1.55
N LEU A 77 3.62 -4.83 1.81
CA LEU A 77 2.31 -4.86 1.13
C LEU A 77 1.45 -3.64 1.49
N LEU A 78 1.41 -3.25 2.77
CA LEU A 78 0.77 -2.01 3.21
C LEU A 78 1.35 -0.80 2.47
N TRP A 79 2.67 -0.68 2.45
CA TRP A 79 3.36 0.39 1.73
C TRP A 79 2.98 0.44 0.25
N ILE A 80 2.95 -0.70 -0.45
CA ILE A 80 2.57 -0.76 -1.87
C ILE A 80 1.15 -0.20 -2.06
N ASN A 81 0.19 -0.64 -1.26
CA ASN A 81 -1.21 -0.19 -1.36
C ASN A 81 -1.37 1.30 -1.04
N ILE A 82 -0.70 1.78 0.01
CA ILE A 82 -0.69 3.22 0.36
C ILE A 82 -0.06 4.03 -0.78
N TYR A 83 1.07 3.57 -1.31
CA TYR A 83 1.78 4.25 -2.38
C TYR A 83 0.95 4.37 -3.66
N GLU A 84 0.22 3.31 -4.03
CA GLU A 84 -0.70 3.34 -5.17
C GLU A 84 -1.81 4.39 -4.98
N GLN A 85 -2.42 4.46 -3.81
CA GLN A 85 -3.42 5.47 -3.50
C GLN A 85 -2.84 6.90 -3.53
N LEU A 86 -1.63 7.08 -2.98
CA LEU A 86 -0.93 8.35 -3.04
C LEU A 86 -0.56 8.75 -4.48
N ASN A 87 -0.25 7.80 -5.36
CA ASN A 87 0.01 8.11 -6.78
C ASN A 87 -1.23 8.61 -7.50
N ILE A 88 -2.40 8.03 -7.23
CA ILE A 88 -3.68 8.51 -7.77
C ILE A 88 -3.88 10.00 -7.41
N ILE A 89 -3.60 10.36 -6.16
CA ILE A 89 -3.63 11.77 -5.70
C ILE A 89 -2.53 12.56 -6.40
N LYS A 90 -1.30 12.04 -6.44
CA LYS A 90 -0.13 12.72 -7.02
C LYS A 90 -0.28 13.00 -8.51
N ASP A 91 -1.08 12.23 -9.24
CA ASP A 91 -1.23 12.38 -10.68
C ASP A 91 -2.46 13.22 -11.08
N ASP A 92 -3.47 13.35 -10.22
CA ASP A 92 -4.62 14.25 -10.45
C ASP A 92 -4.37 15.65 -9.87
N GLU A 93 -3.98 16.59 -10.73
CA GLU A 93 -3.73 17.99 -10.37
C GLU A 93 -4.91 18.66 -9.66
N THR A 94 -6.14 18.39 -10.07
CA THR A 94 -7.31 18.99 -9.42
C THR A 94 -7.49 18.44 -8.02
N THR A 95 -7.30 17.14 -7.84
CA THR A 95 -7.35 16.50 -6.52
C THR A 95 -6.24 17.05 -5.63
N ARG A 96 -4.99 17.22 -6.12
CA ARG A 96 -3.91 17.82 -5.32
C ARG A 96 -4.20 19.25 -4.88
N LYS A 97 -4.81 20.05 -5.76
CA LYS A 97 -5.06 21.48 -5.51
C LYS A 97 -6.27 21.74 -4.62
N LEU A 98 -7.32 20.94 -4.77
CA LEU A 98 -8.63 21.25 -4.20
C LEU A 98 -9.19 20.13 -3.31
N GLY A 99 -8.68 18.92 -3.43
CA GLY A 99 -9.17 17.73 -2.73
C GLY A 99 -8.44 17.40 -1.42
N LEU A 100 -7.46 18.20 -1.02
CA LEU A 100 -6.65 17.96 0.18
C LEU A 100 -6.89 19.03 1.25
N ASN A 101 -6.81 18.63 2.51
CA ASN A 101 -6.78 19.51 3.69
C ASN A 101 -5.37 20.06 3.99
N MET A 102 -4.52 20.10 2.97
CA MET A 102 -3.19 20.71 2.99
C MET A 102 -2.87 21.33 1.64
N SER A 103 -1.85 22.19 1.57
CA SER A 103 -1.41 22.75 0.29
C SER A 103 -0.76 21.68 -0.59
N GLU A 104 -0.90 21.84 -1.91
CA GLU A 104 -0.23 20.99 -2.91
C GLU A 104 1.28 20.90 -2.67
N SER A 105 1.92 22.03 -2.32
CA SER A 105 3.36 22.07 -2.04
C SER A 105 3.77 21.20 -0.85
N ILE A 106 3.00 21.26 0.25
CA ILE A 106 3.27 20.45 1.46
C ILE A 106 3.07 18.97 1.13
N PHE A 107 2.00 18.63 0.40
CA PHE A 107 1.75 17.25 -0.04
C PHE A 107 2.92 16.69 -0.86
N LEU A 108 3.39 17.42 -1.88
CA LEU A 108 4.48 16.96 -2.75
C LEU A 108 5.80 16.77 -2.00
N ILE A 109 6.12 17.68 -1.05
CA ILE A 109 7.32 17.55 -0.20
C ILE A 109 7.21 16.30 0.68
N LYS A 110 6.08 16.11 1.36
CA LYS A 110 5.84 14.94 2.22
C LYS A 110 5.86 13.64 1.42
N TYR A 111 5.26 13.63 0.23
CA TYR A 111 5.25 12.48 -0.67
C TYR A 111 6.68 12.09 -1.11
N GLN A 112 7.52 13.08 -1.48
CA GLN A 112 8.92 12.82 -1.79
C GLN A 112 9.71 12.33 -0.56
N GLY A 113 9.44 12.90 0.62
CA GLY A 113 10.03 12.46 1.88
C GLY A 113 9.71 11.00 2.19
N LEU A 114 8.44 10.62 2.04
CA LEU A 114 7.96 9.25 2.20
C LEU A 114 8.66 8.28 1.25
N ARG A 115 8.86 8.65 -0.02
CA ARG A 115 9.62 7.82 -0.98
C ARG A 115 11.07 7.60 -0.53
N LYS A 116 11.74 8.64 -0.02
CA LYS A 116 13.11 8.52 0.51
C LYS A 116 13.15 7.61 1.74
N LEU A 117 12.17 7.75 2.63
CA LEU A 117 12.04 6.91 3.82
C LEU A 117 11.83 5.43 3.44
N ALA A 118 10.99 5.14 2.45
CA ALA A 118 10.79 3.77 1.95
C ALA A 118 12.06 3.19 1.31
N GLN A 119 12.83 4.00 0.57
CA GLN A 119 14.13 3.60 0.03
C GLN A 119 15.14 3.31 1.15
N GLU A 120 15.13 4.10 2.21
CA GLU A 120 15.98 3.88 3.38
C GLU A 120 15.62 2.59 4.12
N ALA A 121 14.33 2.33 4.34
CA ALA A 121 13.83 1.08 4.91
C ALA A 121 14.33 -0.13 4.11
N ARG A 122 14.19 -0.07 2.77
CA ARG A 122 14.66 -1.13 1.87
C ARG A 122 16.18 -1.31 1.91
N ARG A 123 16.95 -0.21 1.93
CA ARG A 123 18.41 -0.27 2.06
C ARG A 123 18.82 -0.91 3.37
N LYS A 124 18.15 -0.56 4.48
CA LYS A 124 18.42 -1.14 5.80
C LYS A 124 18.08 -2.63 5.85
N GLU A 125 16.97 -3.04 5.24
CA GLU A 125 16.61 -4.45 5.06
C GLU A 125 17.75 -5.20 4.34
N MET A 126 18.19 -4.70 3.18
CA MET A 126 19.23 -5.34 2.36
C MET A 126 20.57 -5.52 3.07
N VAL A 127 21.01 -4.55 3.86
CA VAL A 127 22.27 -4.66 4.61
C VAL A 127 22.14 -5.52 5.87
N SER A 128 20.91 -5.78 6.33
CA SER A 128 20.65 -6.55 7.54
C SER A 128 20.26 -8.01 7.25
N ILE A 129 20.21 -8.41 5.97
CA ILE A 129 19.94 -9.79 5.55
C ILE A 129 20.98 -10.73 6.19
N GLY A 130 20.49 -11.72 6.93
CA GLY A 130 21.36 -12.70 7.61
C GLY A 130 22.06 -12.20 8.88
N LEU A 131 21.85 -10.93 9.27
CA LEU A 131 22.47 -10.33 10.47
C LEU A 131 21.42 -9.89 11.50
N ASN A 132 20.50 -9.00 11.12
CA ASN A 132 19.43 -8.53 12.00
C ASN A 132 18.16 -8.20 11.19
N PRO A 133 17.34 -9.21 10.88
CA PRO A 133 16.13 -9.02 10.09
C PRO A 133 15.13 -8.01 10.70
N LEU A 134 15.14 -7.82 12.02
CA LEU A 134 14.28 -6.87 12.73
C LEU A 134 14.68 -5.41 12.51
N ALA A 135 15.94 -5.15 12.11
CA ALA A 135 16.50 -3.79 12.06
C ALA A 135 15.74 -2.82 11.14
N SER A 136 14.99 -3.35 10.16
CA SER A 136 14.22 -2.56 9.20
C SER A 136 12.73 -2.40 9.54
N ILE A 137 12.22 -3.15 10.54
CA ILE A 137 10.78 -3.13 10.90
C ILE A 137 10.34 -1.73 11.32
N ASP A 138 11.09 -1.06 12.20
CA ASP A 138 10.71 0.26 12.68
C ASP A 138 10.69 1.32 11.56
N LEU A 139 11.58 1.19 10.57
CA LEU A 139 11.54 2.07 9.40
C LEU A 139 10.31 1.80 8.56
N TYR A 140 9.93 0.55 8.35
CA TYR A 140 8.72 0.20 7.62
C TYR A 140 7.44 0.62 8.37
N LYS A 141 7.40 0.50 9.71
CA LYS A 141 6.33 1.07 10.55
C LYS A 141 6.19 2.58 10.32
N GLU A 142 7.32 3.29 10.30
CA GLU A 142 7.34 4.73 10.06
C GLU A 142 6.87 5.08 8.64
N VAL A 143 7.25 4.30 7.62
CA VAL A 143 6.75 4.46 6.23
C VAL A 143 5.23 4.34 6.20
N VAL A 144 4.66 3.31 6.82
CA VAL A 144 3.21 3.10 6.85
C VAL A 144 2.51 4.23 7.62
N ARG A 145 3.05 4.62 8.78
CA ARG A 145 2.52 5.71 9.62
C ARG A 145 2.45 7.02 8.84
N VAL A 146 3.57 7.46 8.27
CA VAL A 146 3.64 8.69 7.46
C VAL A 146 2.74 8.57 6.23
N GLY A 147 2.73 7.40 5.57
CA GLY A 147 1.87 7.15 4.42
C GLY A 147 0.38 7.33 4.73
N ASN A 148 -0.09 6.79 5.85
CA ASN A 148 -1.47 6.95 6.31
C ASN A 148 -1.80 8.41 6.64
N GLU A 149 -0.90 9.16 7.29
CA GLU A 149 -1.10 10.59 7.53
C GLU A 149 -1.31 11.38 6.22
N LEU A 150 -0.60 11.03 5.14
CA LEU A 150 -0.83 11.66 3.84
C LEU A 150 -2.18 11.27 3.25
N ILE A 151 -2.61 10.02 3.38
CA ILE A 151 -3.93 9.56 2.91
C ILE A 151 -5.04 10.28 3.67
N GLU A 152 -4.91 10.44 4.99
CA GLU A 152 -5.88 11.15 5.84
C GLU A 152 -6.01 12.64 5.51
N SER A 153 -5.03 13.23 4.82
CA SER A 153 -5.15 14.60 4.31
C SER A 153 -6.21 14.76 3.22
N LYS A 154 -6.71 13.65 2.66
CA LYS A 154 -7.74 13.62 1.62
C LYS A 154 -9.10 14.06 2.17
N ASP A 155 -9.73 15.01 1.49
CA ASP A 155 -11.11 15.42 1.75
C ASP A 155 -12.05 14.74 0.76
N GLU A 156 -12.67 13.64 1.19
CA GLU A 156 -13.56 12.83 0.34
C GLU A 156 -14.78 13.62 -0.16
N ILE A 157 -15.26 14.59 0.63
CA ILE A 157 -16.41 15.43 0.25
C ILE A 157 -16.00 16.34 -0.91
N LYS A 158 -14.90 17.09 -0.74
CA LYS A 158 -14.37 17.96 -1.80
C LYS A 158 -14.07 17.18 -3.08
N ILE A 159 -13.45 16.00 -2.95
CA ILE A 159 -13.11 15.17 -4.12
C ILE A 159 -14.36 14.68 -4.84
N LYS A 160 -15.41 14.29 -4.11
CA LYS A 160 -16.68 13.89 -4.71
C LYS A 160 -17.35 15.04 -5.45
N GLU A 161 -17.35 16.24 -4.87
CA GLU A 161 -17.88 17.45 -5.50
C GLU A 161 -17.10 17.83 -6.77
N ILE A 162 -15.77 17.81 -6.71
CA ILE A 162 -14.88 18.06 -7.85
C ILE A 162 -15.16 17.06 -8.98
N LYS A 163 -15.27 15.76 -8.67
CA LYS A 163 -15.57 14.73 -9.67
C LYS A 163 -16.95 14.95 -10.31
N SER A 164 -17.95 15.31 -9.51
CA SER A 164 -19.29 15.64 -10.02
C SER A 164 -19.27 16.84 -10.95
N LEU A 165 -18.56 17.91 -10.57
CA LEU A 165 -18.41 19.11 -11.39
C LEU A 165 -17.69 18.82 -12.72
N LYS A 166 -16.57 18.06 -12.67
CA LYS A 166 -15.84 17.63 -13.87
C LYS A 166 -16.74 16.82 -14.80
N SER A 167 -17.50 15.87 -14.26
CA SER A 167 -18.45 15.07 -15.04
C SER A 167 -19.52 15.95 -15.68
N PHE A 168 -20.10 16.89 -14.94
CA PHE A 168 -21.13 17.80 -15.45
C PHE A 168 -20.60 18.67 -16.61
N ILE A 169 -19.41 19.26 -16.45
CA ILE A 169 -18.77 20.07 -17.49
C ILE A 169 -18.51 19.22 -18.74
N SER A 170 -17.91 18.03 -18.57
CA SER A 170 -17.61 17.13 -19.68
C SER A 170 -18.87 16.69 -20.45
N THR A 171 -19.95 16.35 -19.74
CA THR A 171 -21.23 16.02 -20.39
C THR A 171 -21.79 17.22 -21.17
N LYS A 172 -21.71 18.43 -20.61
CA LYS A 172 -22.17 19.64 -21.29
C LYS A 172 -21.36 19.92 -22.56
N GLU A 173 -20.04 19.79 -22.50
CA GLU A 173 -19.16 19.95 -23.67
C GLU A 173 -19.46 18.93 -24.76
N PHE A 174 -19.68 17.66 -24.40
CA PHE A 174 -20.06 16.62 -25.34
C PHE A 174 -21.39 16.91 -26.07
N ILE A 175 -22.41 17.33 -25.32
CA ILE A 175 -23.72 17.69 -25.89
C ILE A 175 -23.58 18.89 -26.83
N MET A 176 -22.84 19.92 -26.41
CA MET A 176 -22.62 21.11 -27.24
C MET A 176 -21.84 20.78 -28.52
N GLY A 177 -20.81 19.93 -28.42
CA GLY A 177 -20.05 19.46 -29.58
C GLY A 177 -20.91 18.67 -30.57
N THR A 178 -21.78 17.80 -30.05
CA THR A 178 -22.71 17.03 -30.88
C THR A 178 -23.72 17.95 -31.58
N ALA A 179 -24.29 18.92 -30.86
CA ALA A 179 -25.22 19.88 -31.44
C ALA A 179 -24.55 20.69 -32.57
N ILE A 180 -23.36 21.24 -32.32
CA ILE A 180 -22.58 21.99 -33.34
C ILE A 180 -22.28 21.09 -34.55
N GLY A 181 -21.90 19.83 -34.32
CA GLY A 181 -21.65 18.86 -35.38
C GLY A 181 -22.89 18.59 -36.25
N ILE A 182 -24.06 18.40 -35.63
CA ILE A 182 -25.33 18.22 -36.35
C ILE A 182 -25.68 19.47 -37.17
N PHE A 183 -25.63 20.66 -36.58
CA PHE A 183 -25.95 21.90 -37.28
C PHE A 183 -25.02 22.15 -38.46
N THR A 184 -23.72 21.95 -38.26
CA THR A 184 -22.73 22.11 -39.34
C THR A 184 -22.96 21.11 -40.46
N GLY A 185 -23.23 19.84 -40.13
CA GLY A 185 -23.55 18.81 -41.11
C GLY A 185 -24.81 19.11 -41.93
N LEU A 186 -25.88 19.60 -41.28
CA LEU A 186 -27.11 20.00 -41.97
C LEU A 186 -26.87 21.18 -42.92
N ILE A 187 -26.12 22.20 -42.49
CA ILE A 187 -25.79 23.36 -43.33
C ILE A 187 -24.95 22.93 -44.53
N SER A 188 -23.90 22.12 -44.33
CA SER A 188 -23.06 21.63 -45.41
C SER A 188 -23.84 20.75 -46.40
N GLY A 189 -24.70 19.86 -45.91
CA GLY A 189 -25.56 19.03 -46.75
C GLY A 189 -26.54 19.87 -47.57
N TYR A 190 -27.15 20.89 -46.97
CA TYR A 190 -28.02 21.82 -47.68
C TYR A 190 -27.27 22.59 -48.77
N LEU A 191 -26.08 23.13 -48.47
CA LEU A 191 -25.25 23.84 -49.45
C LEU A 191 -24.82 22.94 -50.62
N LEU A 192 -24.46 21.69 -50.35
CA LEU A 192 -24.16 20.69 -51.39
C LEU A 192 -25.36 20.37 -52.28
N SER A 193 -26.59 20.42 -51.74
CA SER A 193 -27.81 20.18 -52.53
C SER A 193 -28.20 21.34 -53.44
N LEU A 194 -27.57 22.52 -53.28
CA LEU A 194 -27.82 23.72 -54.10
C LEU A 194 -26.84 23.88 -55.27
N ILE A 195 -25.79 23.05 -55.34
CA ILE A 195 -24.77 23.01 -56.40
C ILE A 195 -25.08 21.83 -57.32
#